data_AF-A0A1L9X323-F1
#
_entry.id   AF-A0A1L9X323-F1
#
_cell.length_a   1.000
_cell.length_b   1.000
_cell.length_c   1.000
_cell.angle_alpha   90.00
_cell.angle_beta   90.00
_cell.angle_gamma   90.00
#
_symmetry.space_group_name_H-M   'P 1'
#
loop_
_entity.id
_entity.type
_entity.pdbx_description
1 polymer ?
#
loop_
_entity_poly.entity_id
_entity_poly.type
_entity_poly.pdbx_seq_one_letter_code
_entity_poly.pdbx_strand_id
1 'polypeptide(L)' 'MKLMQKPHVYAFVRFVLPEYRQLGLAAMLLAEVCRRADELGLESRFEAVIALGVTIYRRHGCIPYSGGLLV' A
#
# COMPACT_ATOMS: atom_id res chain seq x y z
N MET A 1 -0.45 14.21 24.60
CA MET A 1 -1.05 13.02 23.96
C MET A 1 0.03 12.28 23.23
N LYS A 2 0.22 10.98 23.49
CA LYS A 2 1.15 10.13 22.72
C LYS A 2 0.62 10.08 21.28
N LEU A 3 1.41 10.49 20.29
CA LEU A 3 1.10 10.28 18.87
C LEU A 3 1.18 8.78 18.60
N MET A 4 0.16 8.03 19.02
CA MET A 4 0.04 6.62 18.68
C MET A 4 -0.51 6.55 17.26
N GLN A 5 0.28 5.94 16.38
CA GLN A 5 -0.15 5.62 15.04
C GLN A 5 -1.40 4.75 15.12
N LYS A 6 -2.44 5.08 14.35
CA LYS A 6 -3.62 4.23 14.23
C LYS A 6 -3.21 2.82 13.79
N PRO A 7 -3.87 1.77 14.29
CA PRO A 7 -3.70 0.42 13.74
C PRO A 7 -3.91 0.44 12.23
N HIS A 8 -2.94 -0.11 11.49
CA HIS A 8 -2.95 -0.11 10.04
C HIS A 8 -2.22 -1.35 9.54
N VAL A 9 -2.58 -1.79 8.34
CA VAL A 9 -1.81 -2.80 7.61
C VAL A 9 -0.65 -2.11 6.90
N TYR A 10 0.56 -2.61 7.13
CA TYR A 10 1.74 -2.25 6.37
C TYR A 10 2.11 -3.40 5.43
N ALA A 11 2.16 -3.13 4.14
CA ALA A 11 2.61 -4.09 3.15
C ALA A 11 3.67 -3.50 2.24
N PHE A 12 4.70 -4.30 1.98
CA PHE A 12 5.82 -3.94 1.14
C PHE A 12 5.92 -4.91 -0.03
N VAL A 13 5.20 -4.59 -1.11
CA VAL A 13 5.13 -5.46 -2.29
C VAL A 13 6.23 -5.09 -3.26
N ARG A 14 7.43 -5.67 -3.10
CA ARG A 14 8.61 -5.32 -3.91
C ARG A 14 9.08 -6.43 -4.86
N PHE A 15 8.78 -7.71 -4.59
CA PHE A 15 9.47 -8.79 -5.30
C PHE A 15 8.52 -9.79 -5.94
N VAL A 16 8.57 -9.79 -7.26
CA VAL A 16 8.07 -10.85 -8.13
C VAL A 16 9.30 -11.35 -8.88
N LEU A 17 9.57 -12.67 -8.83
CA LEU A 17 10.70 -13.26 -9.57
C LEU A 17 10.60 -12.86 -11.06
N PRO A 18 11.73 -12.69 -11.79
CA PRO A 18 11.71 -12.20 -13.16
C PRO A 18 10.67 -12.87 -14.07
N GLU A 19 10.53 -14.18 -13.97
CA GLU A 19 9.59 -15.04 -14.70
C GLU A 19 8.11 -14.76 -14.39
N TYR A 20 7.82 -14.12 -13.27
CA TYR A 20 6.47 -13.79 -12.84
C TYR A 20 6.13 -12.29 -13.04
N ARG A 21 7.08 -11.50 -13.54
CA ARG A 21 6.85 -10.06 -13.80
C ARG A 21 5.82 -9.88 -14.90
N GLN A 22 5.16 -8.73 -14.89
CA GLN A 22 4.11 -8.35 -15.86
C GLN A 22 2.85 -9.24 -15.85
N LEU A 23 2.76 -10.22 -14.94
CA LEU A 23 1.57 -11.05 -14.73
C LEU A 23 0.51 -10.41 -13.82
N GLY A 24 0.71 -9.15 -13.40
CA GLY A 24 -0.25 -8.46 -12.53
C GLY A 24 -0.25 -8.88 -11.05
N LEU A 25 0.66 -9.79 -10.63
CA LEU A 25 0.68 -10.34 -9.27
C LEU A 25 0.76 -9.28 -8.16
N ALA A 26 1.51 -8.20 -8.38
CA ALA A 26 1.60 -7.11 -7.41
C ALA A 26 0.26 -6.40 -7.20
N ALA A 27 -0.55 -6.25 -8.24
CA ALA A 27 -1.89 -5.68 -8.17
C ALA A 27 -2.86 -6.64 -7.46
N MET A 28 -2.82 -7.94 -7.81
CA MET A 28 -3.66 -8.96 -7.16
C MET A 28 -3.37 -9.05 -5.66
N LEU A 29 -2.09 -9.08 -5.27
CA LEU A 29 -1.70 -9.13 -3.87
C LEU A 29 -2.14 -7.86 -3.12
N LEU A 30 -1.98 -6.69 -3.74
CA LEU A 30 -2.43 -5.43 -3.15
C LEU A 30 -3.94 -5.41 -2.92
N ALA A 31 -4.73 -5.86 -3.90
CA ALA A 31 -6.18 -5.95 -3.77
C ALA A 31 -6.59 -6.85 -2.60
N GLU A 32 -5.95 -8.02 -2.44
CA GLU A 32 -6.22 -8.92 -1.32
C GLU A 32 -5.81 -8.30 0.02
N VAL A 33 -4.66 -7.64 0.09
CA VAL A 33 -4.21 -6.94 1.30
C VAL A 33 -5.21 -5.85 1.71
N CYS A 34 -5.67 -5.02 0.77
CA CYS A 34 -6.69 -4.01 1.04
C CYS A 34 -7.99 -4.66 1.54
N ARG A 35 -8.45 -5.71 0.87
CA ARG A 35 -9.67 -6.45 1.24
C ARG A 35 -9.58 -7.00 2.68
N ARG A 36 -8.44 -7.56 3.07
CA ARG A 36 -8.19 -8.05 4.43
C ARG A 36 -8.11 -6.92 5.45
N ALA A 37 -7.52 -5.79 5.10
CA ALA A 37 -7.50 -4.61 5.97
C ALA A 37 -8.92 -4.10 6.24
N ASP A 38 -9.77 -4.05 5.20
CA ASP A 38 -11.17 -3.64 5.31
C ASP A 38 -11.97 -4.60 6.21
N GLU A 39 -11.79 -5.92 6.07
CA GLU A 39 -12.40 -6.93 6.95
C GLU A 39 -12.04 -6.73 8.43
N LEU A 40 -10.84 -6.20 8.70
CA LEU A 40 -10.34 -5.92 10.05
C LEU A 40 -10.62 -4.49 10.54
N GLY A 41 -11.25 -3.65 9.71
CA GLY A 41 -11.48 -2.23 10.02
C GLY A 41 -10.19 -1.41 10.14
N LEU A 42 -9.13 -1.81 9.42
CA LEU A 42 -7.80 -1.18 9.48
C LEU A 42 -7.56 -0.26 8.29
N GLU A 43 -6.85 0.84 8.53
CA GLU A 43 -6.32 1.66 7.44
C GLU A 43 -5.23 0.88 6.68
N SER A 44 -5.23 0.94 5.36
CA SER A 44 -4.13 0.41 4.53
C SER A 44 -3.08 1.50 4.29
N ARG A 45 -1.83 1.26 4.68
CA ARG A 45 -0.71 2.19 4.44
C ARG A 45 0.40 1.50 3.66
N PHE A 46 0.74 2.09 2.53
CA PHE A 46 1.76 1.55 1.63
C PHE A 46 2.87 2.55 1.43
N GLU A 47 4.10 2.06 1.48
CA GLU A 47 5.28 2.85 1.20
C GLU A 47 5.78 2.54 -0.21
N ALA A 48 5.84 3.57 -1.05
CA ALA A 48 6.37 3.47 -2.40
C ALA A 48 7.82 3.99 -2.42
N VAL A 49 8.77 3.07 -2.33
CA VAL A 49 10.21 3.35 -2.46
C VAL A 49 10.68 3.59 -3.90
N ILE A 50 9.86 3.24 -4.91
CA ILE A 50 10.14 3.44 -6.33
C ILE A 50 8.88 3.90 -7.07
N ALA A 51 9.06 4.60 -8.19
CA ALA A 51 7.96 5.16 -8.98
C ALA A 51 6.92 4.11 -9.45
N LEU A 52 7.35 2.88 -9.73
CA LEU A 52 6.45 1.79 -10.13
C LEU A 52 5.39 1.47 -9.05
N GLY A 53 5.79 1.49 -7.77
CA GLY A 53 4.88 1.26 -6.65
C GLY A 53 3.80 2.33 -6.57
N VAL A 54 4.16 3.60 -6.77
CA VAL A 54 3.21 4.73 -6.79
C VAL A 54 2.10 4.50 -7.81
N THR A 55 2.45 4.06 -9.01
CA THR A 55 1.47 3.81 -10.08
C THR A 55 0.50 2.68 -9.73
N ILE A 56 0.99 1.59 -9.16
CA ILE A 56 0.15 0.45 -8.76
C ILE A 56 -0.80 0.87 -7.63
N TYR A 57 -0.30 1.57 -6.62
CA TYR A 57 -1.09 2.01 -5.46
C TYR A 57 -2.22 2.97 -5.88
N ARG A 58 -1.93 3.96 -6.74
CA ARG A 58 -2.95 4.89 -7.24
C ARG A 58 -4.08 4.20 -8.00
N ARG A 59 -3.78 3.17 -8.79
CA ARG A 59 -4.80 2.37 -9.50
C ARG A 59 -5.74 1.63 -8.54
N HIS A 60 -5.33 1.40 -7.30
CA HIS A 60 -6.12 0.75 -6.26
C HIS A 60 -6.69 1.75 -5.25
N GLY A 61 -6.82 3.02 -5.63
CA GLY A 61 -7.46 4.06 -4.81
C GLY A 61 -6.58 4.63 -3.71
N CYS A 62 -5.30 4.26 -3.63
CA CYS A 62 -4.39 4.87 -2.65
C CYS A 62 -4.14 6.33 -3.03
N ILE A 63 -4.33 7.22 -2.05
CA ILE A 63 -4.02 8.64 -2.17
C ILE A 63 -2.65 8.94 -1.55
N PRO A 64 -1.87 9.89 -2.09
CA PRO A 64 -0.63 10.32 -1.47
C PRO A 64 -0.91 10.87 -0.06
N TYR A 65 -0.24 10.32 0.94
CA TYR A 65 -0.22 10.89 2.27
C TYR A 65 1.01 11.79 2.40
N SER A 66 0.85 13.08 2.14
CA SER A 66 1.77 14.07 2.67
C SER A 66 1.48 14.16 4.15
N GLY A 67 2.32 13.56 5.00
CA GLY A 67 2.24 13.79 6.43
C GLY A 67 2.18 15.29 6.66
N GLY A 68 1.07 15.77 7.21
CA GLY A 68 0.89 17.19 7.48
C GLY A 68 1.96 17.65 8.47
N LEU A 69 3.07 18.14 7.94
CA LEU A 69 3.61 19.37 8.46
C LEU A 69 2.72 20.47 7.88
N LEU A 70 1.93 21.07 8.76
CA LEU A 70 1.46 22.44 8.60
C LEU A 70 2.64 23.29 8.08
N VAL A 71 2.46 23.89 6.90
CA VAL A 71 3.05 25.19 6.57
C VAL A 71 1.89 26.10 6.24
#